data_AF-A0A078L272-F1
#
_entry.id   AF-A0A078L272-F1
#
_cell.length_a   1.000
_cell.length_b   1.000
_cell.length_c   1.000
_cell.angle_alpha   90.00
_cell.angle_beta   90.00
_cell.angle_gamma   90.00
#
_symmetry.space_group_name_H-M   'P 1'
#
loop_
_entity.id
_entity.type
_entity.pdbx_description
1 polymer ?
#
loop_
_entity_poly.entity_id
_entity_poly.type
_entity_poly.pdbx_seq_one_letter_code
_entity_poly.pdbx_strand_id
1 'polypeptide(L)'
;MEQDRYQQNSKLFVVGLISLLLCLSLAGFGFYIFPYLIWNWGYDVPELVPNLREWYKGNYNFGDSGASWMVFLTFIIPAVISGFISQWASKYIEKQMYGLTEENPEKHAEMQRDIQETISFGLKIFFLIILVIVGITLVEWLVAPPSI
;
A
#
# COMPACT_ATOMS: atom_id res chain seq x y z
N MET A 1 -13.28 17.13 -23.47
CA MET A 1 -12.19 16.37 -24.11
C MET A 1 -10.93 16.67 -23.30
N GLU A 2 -10.54 15.76 -22.41
CA GLU A 2 -9.28 15.85 -21.67
C GLU A 2 -8.15 16.01 -22.68
N GLN A 3 -7.51 17.18 -22.72
CA GLN A 3 -6.28 17.34 -23.51
C GLN A 3 -5.27 16.32 -22.99
N ASP A 4 -4.82 15.47 -23.92
CA ASP A 4 -3.95 14.32 -23.72
C ASP A 4 -2.82 14.61 -22.72
N ARG A 5 -3.02 14.20 -21.44
CA ARG A 5 -1.94 14.05 -20.45
C ARG A 5 -0.79 13.20 -21.01
N TYR A 6 -1.10 12.35 -22.00
CA TYR A 6 -0.17 11.49 -22.71
C TYR A 6 0.75 12.24 -23.70
N GLN A 7 0.29 13.34 -24.32
CA GLN A 7 1.03 14.01 -25.40
C GLN A 7 2.16 14.94 -24.91
N GLN A 8 2.07 15.51 -23.69
CA GLN A 8 3.09 16.44 -23.21
C GLN A 8 4.28 15.78 -22.49
N ASN A 9 4.07 14.72 -21.69
CA ASN A 9 5.15 13.98 -21.00
C ASN A 9 4.85 12.49 -20.80
N SER A 10 4.75 11.76 -21.92
CA SER A 10 4.51 10.32 -21.93
C SER A 10 5.41 9.53 -20.97
N LYS A 11 6.69 9.90 -20.85
CA LYS A 11 7.65 9.20 -19.98
C LYS A 11 7.33 9.34 -18.50
N LEU A 12 7.05 10.55 -18.01
CA LEU A 12 6.74 10.78 -16.59
C LEU A 12 5.37 10.22 -16.21
N PHE A 13 4.41 10.25 -17.14
CA PHE A 13 3.10 9.64 -16.95
C PHE A 13 3.21 8.10 -16.81
N VAL A 14 3.98 7.46 -17.70
CA VAL A 14 4.24 6.02 -17.64
C VAL A 14 4.98 5.63 -16.35
N VAL A 15 6.00 6.40 -15.94
CA VAL A 15 6.71 6.18 -14.68
C VAL A 15 5.77 6.33 -13.48
N GLY A 16 4.94 7.37 -13.45
CA GLY A 16 3.96 7.58 -12.37
C GLY A 16 2.95 6.44 -12.26
N LEU A 17 2.50 5.91 -13.40
CA LEU A 17 1.55 4.79 -13.47
C LEU A 17 2.19 3.47 -13.05
N ILE A 18 3.39 3.13 -13.54
CA ILE A 18 4.15 1.94 -13.10
C ILE A 18 4.42 2.01 -11.60
N SER A 19 4.84 3.17 -11.10
CA SER A 19 5.11 3.38 -9.67
C SER A 19 3.83 3.22 -8.83
N LEU A 20 2.69 3.68 -9.32
CA LEU A 20 1.40 3.46 -8.66
C LEU A 20 1.02 1.98 -8.60
N LEU A 21 1.19 1.28 -9.73
CA LEU A 21 0.87 -0.14 -9.85
C LEU A 21 1.75 -0.99 -8.92
N LEU A 22 3.04 -0.67 -8.85
CA LEU A 22 3.99 -1.28 -7.92
C LEU A 22 3.59 -1.00 -6.46
N CYS A 23 3.25 0.25 -6.13
CA CYS A 23 2.79 0.62 -4.79
C CYS A 23 1.57 -0.21 -4.38
N LEU A 24 0.56 -0.28 -5.23
CA LEU A 24 -0.67 -1.01 -4.95
C LEU A 24 -0.43 -2.52 -4.83
N SER A 25 0.40 -3.09 -5.72
CA SER A 25 0.70 -4.52 -5.69
C SER A 25 1.48 -4.91 -4.44
N LEU A 26 2.51 -4.13 -4.08
CA LEU A 26 3.33 -4.38 -2.89
C LEU A 26 2.55 -4.13 -1.60
N ALA A 27 1.74 -3.06 -1.53
CA ALA A 27 0.90 -2.79 -0.38
C ALA A 27 -0.18 -3.87 -0.22
N GLY A 28 -0.85 -4.24 -1.32
CA GLY A 28 -1.85 -5.31 -1.32
C GLY A 28 -1.26 -6.64 -0.88
N PHE A 29 -0.09 -7.01 -1.39
CA PHE A 29 0.63 -8.21 -0.95
C PHE A 29 1.05 -8.12 0.52
N GLY A 30 1.60 -6.98 0.96
CA GLY A 30 1.99 -6.73 2.35
C GLY A 30 0.83 -6.90 3.33
N PHE A 31 -0.35 -6.36 3.00
CA PHE A 31 -1.55 -6.54 3.81
C PHE A 31 -2.14 -7.94 3.73
N TYR A 32 -2.04 -8.60 2.58
CA TYR A 32 -2.46 -10.00 2.43
C TYR A 32 -1.65 -10.94 3.33
N ILE A 33 -0.34 -10.74 3.48
CA ILE A 33 0.52 -11.60 4.31
C ILE A 33 0.52 -11.17 5.79
N PHE A 34 0.01 -9.98 6.12
CA PHE A 34 0.05 -9.43 7.47
C PHE A 34 -0.63 -10.33 8.52
N PRO A 35 -1.82 -10.91 8.28
CA PRO A 35 -2.45 -11.83 9.23
C PRO A 35 -1.61 -13.07 9.51
N TYR A 36 -1.01 -13.65 8.47
CA TYR A 36 -0.05 -14.76 8.60
C TYR A 36 1.18 -14.36 9.43
N LEU A 37 1.73 -13.17 9.23
CA LEU A 37 2.95 -12.76 9.93
C LEU A 37 2.74 -12.50 11.43
N ILE A 38 1.59 -11.96 11.82
CA ILE A 38 1.29 -11.59 13.22
C ILE A 38 0.60 -12.72 13.99
N TRP A 39 -0.40 -13.36 13.39
CA TRP A 39 -1.21 -14.39 14.05
C TRP A 39 -0.92 -15.80 13.57
N ASN A 40 0.00 -15.97 12.62
CA ASN A 40 0.38 -17.29 12.09
C ASN A 40 -0.82 -18.09 11.54
N TRP A 41 -1.80 -17.40 10.97
CA TRP A 41 -2.99 -17.99 10.36
C TRP A 41 -2.63 -19.02 9.29
N GLY A 42 -3.26 -20.20 9.33
CA GLY A 42 -2.96 -21.33 8.45
C GLY A 42 -3.64 -21.26 7.08
N TYR A 43 -3.40 -20.19 6.31
CA TYR A 43 -3.76 -20.13 4.88
C TYR A 43 -2.51 -20.26 4.01
N ASP A 44 -2.70 -20.64 2.75
CA ASP A 44 -1.59 -20.81 1.81
C ASP A 44 -0.95 -19.47 1.46
N VAL A 45 0.23 -19.22 2.02
CA VAL A 45 1.07 -18.07 1.71
C VAL A 45 2.21 -18.51 0.79
N PRO A 46 2.60 -17.72 -0.22
CA PRO A 46 3.73 -18.07 -1.07
C PRO A 46 4.98 -18.40 -0.25
N GLU A 47 5.70 -19.47 -0.61
CA GLU A 47 6.89 -19.96 0.10
C GLU A 47 7.98 -18.89 0.31
N LEU A 48 7.99 -17.87 -0.54
CA LEU A 48 8.86 -16.71 -0.40
C LEU A 48 8.75 -16.05 1.00
N VAL A 49 7.55 -16.00 1.58
CA VAL A 49 7.29 -15.34 2.87
C VAL A 49 7.90 -16.10 4.06
N PRO A 50 7.61 -17.40 4.29
CA PRO A 50 8.25 -18.16 5.36
C PRO A 50 9.77 -18.27 5.14
N ASN A 51 10.24 -18.49 3.91
CA ASN A 51 11.67 -18.54 3.61
C ASN A 51 12.37 -17.22 3.98
N LEU A 52 11.77 -16.07 3.65
CA LEU A 52 12.30 -14.77 4.00
C LEU A 52 12.27 -14.53 5.52
N ARG A 53 11.23 -15.00 6.21
CA ARG A 53 11.14 -14.95 7.68
C ARG A 53 12.26 -15.76 8.33
N GLU A 54 12.49 -16.99 7.87
CA GLU A 54 13.58 -17.84 8.35
C GLU A 54 14.95 -17.23 8.03
N TRP A 55 15.11 -16.62 6.86
CA TRP A 55 16.32 -15.90 6.51
C TRP A 55 16.60 -14.74 7.47
N TYR A 56 15.58 -13.96 7.86
CA TYR A 56 15.75 -12.91 8.87
C TYR A 56 16.08 -13.45 10.25
N LYS A 57 15.46 -14.57 10.67
CA LYS A 57 15.79 -15.25 11.93
C LYS A 57 17.24 -15.70 11.95
N GLY A 58 17.68 -16.39 10.88
CA GLY A 58 19.02 -16.98 10.80
C GLY A 58 20.15 -15.95 10.71
N ASN A 59 19.97 -14.87 9.93
CA ASN A 59 21.05 -13.90 9.69
C ASN A 59 21.14 -12.81 10.76
N TYR A 60 20.02 -12.42 11.37
CA TYR A 60 19.97 -11.29 12.31
C TYR A 60 19.64 -11.72 13.75
N ASN A 61 19.50 -13.02 13.99
CA ASN A 61 19.11 -13.61 15.28
C ASN A 61 17.81 -12.98 15.84
N PHE A 62 16.87 -12.65 14.95
CA PHE A 62 15.58 -12.10 15.34
C PHE A 62 14.68 -13.19 15.92
N GLY A 63 13.92 -12.82 16.95
CA GLY A 63 12.80 -13.65 17.43
C GLY A 63 11.66 -13.73 16.41
N ASP A 64 10.72 -14.64 16.63
CA ASP A 64 9.58 -14.91 15.74
C ASP A 64 8.82 -13.66 15.29
N SER A 65 8.50 -12.77 16.23
CA SER A 65 7.80 -11.52 15.93
C SER A 65 8.69 -10.51 15.22
N GLY A 66 9.97 -10.43 15.56
CA GLY A 66 10.92 -9.50 14.92
C GLY A 66 11.14 -9.82 13.45
N ALA A 67 11.30 -11.11 13.13
CA ALA A 67 11.41 -11.58 11.76
C ALA A 67 10.12 -11.32 10.97
N SER A 68 8.95 -11.53 11.58
CA SER A 68 7.66 -11.23 10.96
C SER A 68 7.51 -9.74 10.59
N TRP A 69 7.89 -8.84 11.50
CA TRP A 69 7.88 -7.40 11.23
C TRP A 69 8.85 -7.01 10.11
N MET A 70 10.04 -7.61 10.08
CA MET A 70 11.01 -7.36 9.01
C MET A 70 10.48 -7.78 7.64
N VAL A 71 9.85 -8.95 7.53
CA VAL A 71 9.22 -9.39 6.28
C VAL A 71 8.15 -8.40 5.84
N PHE A 72 7.28 -7.96 6.75
CA PHE A 72 6.25 -6.98 6.44
C PHE A 72 6.84 -5.65 5.93
N LEU A 73 7.84 -5.12 6.63
CA LEU A 73 8.51 -3.86 6.26
C LEU A 73 9.20 -3.95 4.90
N THR A 74 9.75 -5.11 4.54
CA THR A 74 10.38 -5.33 3.23
C THR A 74 9.41 -5.13 2.06
N PHE A 75 8.11 -5.35 2.24
CA PHE A 75 7.09 -5.06 1.21
C PHE A 75 6.48 -3.67 1.36
N ILE A 76 6.24 -3.22 2.59
CA ILE A 76 5.58 -1.93 2.85
C ILE A 76 6.48 -0.74 2.56
N ILE A 77 7.76 -0.77 2.92
CA ILE A 77 8.69 0.34 2.68
C ILE A 77 8.78 0.68 1.18
N PRO A 78 9.08 -0.28 0.27
CA PRO A 78 9.11 0.02 -1.16
C PRO A 78 7.73 0.38 -1.72
N ALA A 79 6.63 -0.15 -1.16
CA ALA A 79 5.29 0.29 -1.52
C ALA A 79 5.08 1.78 -1.22
N VAL A 80 5.43 2.23 -0.01
CA VAL A 80 5.31 3.63 0.39
C VAL A 80 6.19 4.52 -0.48
N ILE A 81 7.45 4.13 -0.73
CA ILE A 81 8.37 4.88 -1.59
C ILE A 81 7.80 5.04 -3.01
N SER A 82 7.30 3.97 -3.61
CA SER A 82 6.70 4.02 -4.95
C SER A 82 5.40 4.82 -4.99
N GLY A 83 4.61 4.82 -3.92
CA GLY A 83 3.47 5.72 -3.75
C GLY A 83 3.88 7.19 -3.74
N PHE A 84 4.93 7.54 -2.99
CA PHE A 84 5.48 8.90 -2.98
C PHE A 84 5.98 9.34 -4.36
N ILE A 85 6.68 8.46 -5.09
CA ILE A 85 7.18 8.77 -6.44
C ILE A 85 6.01 9.01 -7.40
N SER A 86 4.94 8.20 -7.32
CA SER A 86 3.75 8.37 -8.16
C SER A 86 3.04 9.71 -7.90
N GLN A 87 2.92 10.09 -6.62
CA GLN A 87 2.35 11.37 -6.21
C GLN A 87 3.21 12.55 -6.71
N TRP A 88 4.53 12.44 -6.58
CA TRP A 88 5.45 13.46 -7.08
C TRP A 88 5.36 13.60 -8.60
N ALA A 89 5.35 12.50 -9.35
CA ALA A 89 5.22 12.50 -10.80
C ALA A 89 3.89 13.14 -11.25
N SER A 90 2.79 12.80 -10.57
CA SER A 90 1.46 13.37 -10.86
C SER A 90 1.43 14.89 -10.67
N LYS A 91 1.96 15.37 -9.53
CA LYS A 91 2.05 16.82 -9.26
C LYS A 91 2.97 17.55 -10.23
N TYR A 92 4.05 16.90 -10.67
CA TYR A 92 4.96 17.49 -11.64
C TYR A 92 4.30 17.66 -13.02
N ILE A 93 3.58 16.63 -13.49
CA ILE A 93 2.81 16.69 -14.76
C ILE A 93 1.76 17.79 -14.67
N GLU A 94 1.06 17.89 -13.55
CA GLU A 94 0.05 18.92 -13.31
C GLU A 94 0.65 20.33 -13.37
N LYS A 95 1.76 20.57 -12.67
CA LYS A 95 2.46 21.86 -12.70
C LYS A 95 2.92 22.25 -14.11
N GLN A 96 3.30 21.26 -14.92
CA GLN A 96 3.72 21.51 -16.30
C GLN A 96 2.54 21.77 -17.26
N MET A 97 1.39 21.12 -17.02
CA MET A 97 0.16 21.32 -17.79
C MET A 97 -0.51 22.67 -17.49
N TYR A 98 -0.52 23.08 -16.21
CA TYR A 98 -1.23 24.28 -15.74
C TYR A 98 -0.31 25.51 -15.52
N GLY A 99 1.01 25.35 -15.64
CA GLY A 99 2.00 26.41 -15.40
C GLY A 99 2.18 27.45 -16.51
N LEU A 100 1.30 27.50 -17.52
CA LEU A 100 1.33 28.52 -18.59
C LEU A 100 0.02 29.29 -18.77
N THR A 101 -1.00 29.08 -17.94
CA THR A 101 -2.21 29.93 -17.96
C THR A 101 -2.75 30.05 -16.55
N GLU A 102 -2.81 31.30 -16.10
CA GLU A 102 -3.36 31.83 -14.85
C GLU A 102 -4.23 30.86 -14.03
N GLU A 103 -3.75 30.63 -12.80
CA GLU A 103 -4.52 30.50 -11.56
C GLU A 103 -6.05 30.35 -11.74
N ASN A 104 -6.51 29.14 -12.03
CA ASN A 104 -7.93 28.79 -11.88
C ASN A 104 -8.10 27.93 -10.63
N PRO A 105 -8.31 28.55 -9.45
CA PRO A 105 -8.35 27.86 -8.15
C PRO A 105 -9.47 26.80 -8.07
N GLU A 106 -10.50 26.89 -8.90
CA GLU A 106 -11.63 25.95 -8.92
C GLU A 106 -11.23 24.56 -9.43
N LYS A 107 -10.39 24.47 -10.47
CA LYS A 107 -9.95 23.16 -11.02
C LYS A 107 -8.95 22.43 -10.12
N HIS A 108 -8.09 23.17 -9.43
CA HIS A 108 -7.19 22.59 -8.43
C HIS A 108 -7.97 22.09 -7.20
N ALA A 109 -9.03 22.80 -6.78
CA ALA A 109 -9.87 22.40 -5.66
C ALA A 109 -10.71 21.15 -5.94
N GLU A 110 -11.32 21.04 -7.13
CA GLU A 110 -12.09 19.85 -7.53
C GLU A 110 -11.22 18.59 -7.59
N MET A 111 -10.02 18.67 -8.16
CA MET A 111 -9.15 17.50 -8.27
C MET A 111 -8.46 17.11 -6.96
N GLN A 112 -8.15 18.08 -6.08
CA GLN A 112 -7.74 17.77 -4.71
C GLN A 112 -8.85 17.05 -3.96
N ARG A 113 -10.11 17.41 -4.22
CA ARG A 113 -11.26 16.70 -3.67
C ARG A 113 -11.35 15.27 -4.20
N ASP A 114 -11.13 15.03 -5.49
CA ASP A 114 -11.16 13.68 -6.07
C ASP A 114 -10.02 12.79 -5.55
N ILE A 115 -8.82 13.34 -5.37
CA ILE A 115 -7.69 12.61 -4.76
C ILE A 115 -7.97 12.34 -3.28
N GLN A 116 -8.50 13.33 -2.56
CA GLN A 116 -8.90 13.16 -1.17
C GLN A 116 -10.04 12.16 -1.01
N GLU A 117 -10.98 12.11 -1.95
CA GLU A 117 -12.06 11.13 -2.01
C GLU A 117 -11.52 9.74 -2.32
N THR A 118 -10.58 9.60 -3.25
CA THR A 118 -9.93 8.31 -3.56
C THR A 118 -9.13 7.79 -2.37
N ILE A 119 -8.38 8.66 -1.68
CA ILE A 119 -7.65 8.30 -0.46
C ILE A 119 -8.61 7.98 0.68
N SER A 120 -9.69 8.75 0.86
CA SER A 120 -10.73 8.52 1.86
C SER A 120 -11.43 7.19 1.62
N PHE A 121 -11.71 6.85 0.36
CA PHE A 121 -12.30 5.58 -0.02
C PHE A 121 -11.34 4.42 0.22
N GLY A 122 -10.07 4.57 -0.16
CA GLY A 122 -9.02 3.59 0.15
C GLY A 122 -8.82 3.38 1.65
N LEU A 123 -8.84 4.45 2.44
CA LEU A 123 -8.76 4.41 3.90
C LEU A 123 -9.98 3.71 4.52
N LYS A 124 -11.18 3.95 3.98
CA LYS A 124 -12.41 3.25 4.43
C LYS A 124 -12.33 1.75 4.17
N ILE A 125 -11.87 1.34 2.99
CA ILE A 125 -11.64 -0.08 2.67
C ILE A 125 -10.58 -0.66 3.60
N PHE A 126 -9.48 0.06 3.81
CA PHE A 126 -8.42 -0.38 4.72
C PHE A 126 -8.93 -0.57 6.16
N PHE A 127 -9.73 0.38 6.66
CA PHE A 127 -10.34 0.28 7.98
C PHE A 127 -11.33 -0.88 8.08
N LEU A 128 -12.11 -1.14 7.02
CA LEU A 128 -13.00 -2.30 6.95
C LEU A 128 -12.22 -3.61 7.05
N ILE A 129 -11.10 -3.73 6.33
CA ILE A 129 -10.22 -4.91 6.39
C ILE A 129 -9.69 -5.12 7.81
N ILE A 130 -9.21 -4.05 8.46
CA ILE A 130 -8.78 -4.11 9.87
C ILE A 130 -9.92 -4.59 10.77
N LEU A 131 -11.13 -4.05 10.60
CA LEU A 131 -12.28 -4.38 11.42
C LEU A 131 -12.68 -5.86 11.26
N VAL A 132 -12.62 -6.40 10.04
CA VAL A 132 -12.83 -7.83 9.78
C VAL A 132 -11.77 -8.69 10.47
N ILE A 133 -10.49 -8.30 10.40
CA ILE A 133 -9.40 -9.03 11.08
C ILE A 133 -9.59 -8.99 12.61
N VAL A 134 -9.94 -7.83 13.17
CA VAL A 134 -10.23 -7.69 14.60
C VAL A 134 -11.46 -8.54 14.98
N GLY A 135 -12.49 -8.57 14.16
CA GLY A 135 -13.66 -9.42 14.38
C GLY A 135 -13.31 -10.91 14.41
N ILE A 136 -12.52 -11.36 13.43
CA ILE A 136 -12.06 -12.76 13.38
C ILE A 136 -11.19 -13.09 14.59
N THR A 137 -10.25 -12.22 14.97
CA THR A 137 -9.37 -12.47 16.13
C THR A 137 -10.13 -12.47 17.47
N LEU A 138 -11.17 -11.65 17.61
CA LEU A 138 -12.06 -11.70 18.78
C LEU A 138 -12.90 -12.98 18.81
N VAL A 139 -13.41 -13.43 17.66
CA VAL A 139 -14.12 -14.72 17.56
C VAL A 139 -13.18 -15.87 17.86
N GLU A 140 -11.96 -15.84 17.34
CA GLU A 140 -10.92 -16.82 17.63
C GLU A 140 -10.59 -16.85 19.14
N TRP A 141 -10.47 -15.69 19.78
CA TRP A 141 -10.27 -15.59 21.23
C TRP A 141 -11.48 -16.11 22.04
N LEU A 142 -12.70 -15.87 21.56
CA LEU A 142 -13.93 -16.32 22.22
C LEU A 142 -14.18 -17.83 22.07
N VAL A 143 -13.78 -18.40 20.93
CA VAL A 143 -13.96 -19.81 20.58
C VAL A 143 -12.75 -20.66 21.01
N ALA A 144 -11.57 -20.04 21.18
CA ALA A 144 -10.38 -20.73 21.68
C ALA A 144 -10.69 -21.35 23.06
N PRO A 145 -10.64 -22.69 23.20
CA PRO A 145 -10.79 -23.32 24.50
C PRO A 145 -9.67 -22.86 25.43
N PRO A 146 -9.91 -22.76 26.76
CA PRO A 146 -8.87 -22.37 27.71
C PRO A 146 -7.69 -23.33 27.57
N SER A 147 -6.54 -22.80 27.15
CA SER A 147 -5.28 -23.53 27.15
C SER A 147 -4.91 -23.86 28.59
N ILE A 148 -4.93 -25.15 28.91
CA ILE A 148 -4.37 -25.75 30.14
C ILE A 148 -2.85 -25.64 30.09
#